data_AF-A0A1A8Z0L6-F1
#
_entry.id   AF-A0A1A8Z0L6-F1
#
_cell.length_a   1.000
_cell.length_b   1.000
_cell.length_c   1.000
_cell.angle_alpha   90.00
_cell.angle_beta   90.00
_cell.angle_gamma   90.00
#
_symmetry.space_group_name_H-M   'P 1'
#
loop_
_entity.id
_entity.type
_entity.pdbx_description
1 polymer ?
#
loop_
_entity_poly.entity_id
_entity_poly.type
_entity_poly.pdbx_seq_one_letter_code
_entity_poly.pdbx_strand_id
1 'polypeptide(L)'
;MRDADPTAEESTFFAELAARLPEIQDWYHQDDDGTLWMTVSYDFTQDNRIYQTLRLDYDGKGLRGGWSPSCLNGDDGVRADAAMIATAGPAGLRLDCVDPTTDAAAAAAWFRRHIDRWPAHPR
;
A
#
# COMPACT_ATOMS: atom_id res chain seq x y z
N MET A 1 -2.91 12.70 -6.77
CA MET A 1 -1.51 12.40 -7.14
C MET A 1 -0.73 13.70 -7.26
N ARG A 2 0.58 13.65 -6.99
CA ARG A 2 1.50 14.79 -7.15
C ARG A 2 2.37 14.61 -8.40
N ASP A 3 2.81 15.72 -8.98
CA ASP A 3 3.70 15.74 -10.15
C ASP A 3 5.19 15.67 -9.77
N ALA A 4 5.54 15.97 -8.52
CA ALA A 4 6.92 15.97 -8.07
C ALA A 4 7.50 14.54 -8.03
N ASP A 5 8.81 14.42 -8.28
CA ASP A 5 9.53 13.15 -8.23
C ASP A 5 9.45 12.49 -6.84
N PRO A 6 9.49 11.16 -6.75
CA PRO A 6 9.61 10.43 -5.50
C PRO A 6 10.80 10.94 -4.66
N THR A 7 10.62 11.00 -3.35
CA THR A 7 11.73 11.22 -2.42
C THR A 7 12.70 10.04 -2.47
N ALA A 8 13.91 10.24 -1.94
CA ALA A 8 14.88 9.15 -1.81
C ALA A 8 14.34 7.99 -0.97
N GLU A 9 13.62 8.30 0.12
CA GLU A 9 13.03 7.30 1.00
C GLU A 9 11.90 6.50 0.32
N GLU A 10 10.96 7.17 -0.34
CA GLU A 10 9.90 6.50 -1.13
C GLU A 10 10.52 5.64 -2.24
N SER A 11 11.55 6.15 -2.93
CA SER A 11 12.24 5.40 -4.00
C SER A 11 12.92 4.15 -3.48
N THR A 12 13.65 4.24 -2.36
CA THR A 12 14.29 3.07 -1.74
C THR A 12 13.27 2.07 -1.23
N PHE A 13 12.21 2.54 -0.55
CA PHE A 13 11.13 1.70 -0.08
C PHE A 13 10.48 0.92 -1.23
N PHE A 14 10.09 1.62 -2.30
CA PHE A 14 9.43 0.99 -3.44
C PHE A 14 10.34 0.02 -4.19
N ALA A 15 11.60 0.40 -4.44
CA ALA A 15 12.55 -0.48 -5.12
C ALA A 15 12.77 -1.80 -4.37
N GLU A 16 12.91 -1.73 -3.04
CA GLU A 16 13.02 -2.92 -2.19
C GLU A 16 11.73 -3.74 -2.19
N LEU A 17 10.56 -3.09 -2.11
CA LEU A 17 9.28 -3.78 -2.13
C LEU A 17 9.04 -4.49 -3.48
N ALA A 18 9.25 -3.79 -4.59
CA ALA A 18 9.07 -4.29 -5.95
C ALA A 18 10.03 -5.44 -6.29
N ALA A 19 11.25 -5.44 -5.75
CA ALA A 19 12.18 -6.56 -5.88
C ALA A 19 11.64 -7.86 -5.24
N ARG A 20 10.73 -7.75 -4.26
CA ARG A 20 10.09 -8.89 -3.57
C ARG A 20 8.70 -9.20 -4.12
N LEU A 21 8.01 -8.20 -4.70
CA LEU A 21 6.66 -8.27 -5.23
C LEU A 21 6.59 -7.51 -6.58
N PRO A 22 6.98 -8.13 -7.70
CA PRO A 22 7.11 -7.43 -8.99
C PRO A 22 5.82 -6.85 -9.57
N GLU A 23 4.65 -7.28 -9.10
CA GLU A 23 3.33 -6.82 -9.56
C GLU A 23 2.78 -5.65 -8.73
N ILE A 24 3.53 -5.20 -7.71
CA ILE A 24 3.14 -4.06 -6.88
C ILE A 24 3.20 -2.76 -7.70
N GLN A 25 2.24 -1.89 -7.48
CA GLN A 25 2.13 -0.58 -8.12
C GLN A 25 2.30 0.53 -7.09
N ASP A 26 2.78 1.69 -7.52
CA ASP A 26 2.99 2.89 -6.72
C ASP A 26 2.25 4.12 -7.26
N TRP A 27 1.77 4.95 -6.34
CA TRP A 27 1.20 6.27 -6.63
C TRP A 27 1.68 7.27 -5.59
N TYR A 28 1.98 8.49 -6.00
CA TYR A 28 2.58 9.51 -5.14
C TYR A 28 1.60 10.65 -4.86
N HIS A 29 1.60 11.12 -3.63
CA HIS A 29 0.63 12.06 -3.10
C HIS A 29 1.30 13.08 -2.17
N GLN A 30 0.54 14.13 -1.87
CA GLN A 30 0.91 15.18 -0.94
C GLN A 30 -0.35 15.56 -0.16
N ASP A 31 -0.24 15.64 1.17
CA ASP A 31 -1.29 16.16 2.04
C ASP A 31 -1.34 17.69 1.98
N ASP A 32 -2.44 18.30 2.44
CA ASP A 32 -2.63 19.77 2.41
C ASP A 32 -1.55 20.54 3.21
N ASP A 33 -0.92 19.90 4.19
CA ASP A 33 0.17 20.47 4.98
C ASP A 33 1.55 20.34 4.31
N GLY A 34 1.60 19.74 3.13
CA GLY A 34 2.80 19.51 2.34
C GLY A 34 3.49 18.18 2.58
N THR A 35 2.99 17.34 3.52
CA THR A 35 3.57 16.02 3.79
C THR A 35 3.47 15.13 2.54
N LEU A 36 4.61 14.62 2.09
CA LEU A 36 4.67 13.69 0.95
C LEU A 36 4.42 12.26 1.42
N TRP A 37 3.74 11.49 0.59
CA TRP A 37 3.49 10.09 0.83
C TRP A 37 3.21 9.34 -0.46
N MET A 38 3.28 8.01 -0.39
CA MET A 38 2.95 7.13 -1.49
C MET A 38 1.94 6.07 -1.08
N THR A 39 1.10 5.70 -2.03
CA THR A 39 0.31 4.47 -1.99
C THR A 39 1.10 3.38 -2.70
N VAL A 40 1.18 2.19 -2.11
CA VAL A 40 1.54 0.95 -2.82
C VAL A 40 0.38 -0.02 -2.79
N SER A 41 0.13 -0.72 -3.89
CA SER A 41 -1.02 -1.61 -3.96
C SER A 41 -0.79 -2.86 -4.81
N TYR A 42 -1.60 -3.87 -4.53
CA TYR A 42 -1.68 -5.12 -5.28
C TYR A 42 -3.13 -5.40 -5.64
N ASP A 43 -3.42 -5.49 -6.93
CA ASP A 43 -4.75 -5.78 -7.46
C ASP A 43 -4.95 -7.28 -7.68
N PHE A 44 -6.03 -7.80 -7.10
CA PHE A 44 -6.51 -9.15 -7.41
C PHE A 44 -7.44 -9.08 -8.61
N THR A 45 -6.95 -9.56 -9.74
CA THR A 45 -7.67 -9.51 -11.02
C THR A 45 -8.15 -10.88 -11.48
N GLN A 46 -9.35 -10.93 -12.07
CA GLN A 46 -9.88 -12.08 -12.79
C GLN A 46 -10.69 -11.56 -13.98
N ASP A 47 -10.54 -12.15 -15.16
CA ASP A 47 -11.24 -11.74 -16.38
C ASP A 47 -11.16 -10.24 -16.68
N ASN A 48 -9.97 -9.66 -16.48
CA ASN A 48 -9.67 -8.23 -16.68
C ASN A 48 -10.49 -7.28 -15.77
N ARG A 49 -10.99 -7.78 -14.63
CA ARG A 49 -11.67 -7.01 -13.60
C ARG A 49 -10.91 -7.09 -12.29
N ILE A 50 -10.77 -5.96 -11.61
CA ILE A 50 -10.25 -5.89 -10.23
C ILE A 50 -11.38 -6.28 -9.27
N TYR A 51 -11.14 -7.26 -8.42
CA TYR A 51 -12.09 -7.74 -7.42
C TYR A 51 -11.81 -7.15 -6.04
N GLN A 52 -10.53 -7.06 -5.70
CA GLN A 52 -10.05 -6.55 -4.43
C GLN A 52 -8.68 -5.93 -4.65
N THR A 53 -8.34 -4.95 -3.82
CA THR A 53 -7.00 -4.33 -3.82
C THR A 53 -6.48 -4.30 -2.40
N LEU A 54 -5.28 -4.84 -2.19
CA LEU A 54 -4.50 -4.56 -0.97
C LEU A 54 -3.78 -3.24 -1.18
N ARG A 55 -3.76 -2.41 -0.14
CA ARG A 55 -3.20 -1.08 -0.20
C ARG A 55 -2.40 -0.78 1.06
N LEU A 56 -1.26 -0.12 0.91
CA LEU A 56 -0.48 0.49 1.98
C LEU A 56 -0.12 1.92 1.64
N ASP A 57 -0.22 2.79 2.63
CA ASP A 57 0.30 4.15 2.58
C ASP A 57 1.62 4.21 3.34
N TYR A 58 2.61 4.86 2.75
CA TYR A 58 3.94 5.08 3.31
C TYR A 58 4.31 6.57 3.20
N ASP A 59 4.79 7.17 4.30
CA ASP A 59 5.23 8.57 4.34
C ASP A 59 6.61 8.77 5.00
N GLY A 60 7.39 7.69 5.13
CA GLY A 60 8.67 7.68 5.85
C GLY A 60 8.54 7.70 7.38
N LYS A 61 7.35 7.93 7.93
CA LYS A 61 7.09 7.92 9.39
C LYS A 61 6.20 6.76 9.82
N GLY A 62 5.29 6.32 8.97
CA GLY A 62 4.46 5.17 9.24
C GLY A 62 3.98 4.44 7.99
N LEU A 63 3.65 3.17 8.20
CA LEU A 63 2.90 2.32 7.27
C LEU A 63 1.48 2.13 7.77
N ARG A 64 0.49 2.41 6.92
CA ARG A 64 -0.94 2.26 7.23
C ARG A 64 -1.63 1.58 6.06
N GLY A 65 -2.25 0.43 6.24
CA GLY A 65 -2.94 -0.22 5.13
C GLY A 65 -3.76 -1.44 5.48
N GLY A 66 -4.39 -1.99 4.45
CA GLY A 66 -5.47 -2.96 4.54
C GLY A 66 -6.08 -3.23 3.17
N TRP A 67 -7.31 -3.71 3.16
CA TRP A 67 -8.10 -3.87 1.94
C TRP A 67 -8.74 -2.54 1.57
N SER A 68 -8.50 -2.07 0.35
CA SER A 68 -9.18 -0.88 -0.17
C SER A 68 -10.67 -1.18 -0.38
N PRO A 69 -11.59 -0.35 0.15
CA PRO A 69 -13.02 -0.55 -0.04
C PRO A 69 -13.49 -0.25 -1.47
N SER A 70 -12.71 0.53 -2.23
CA SER A 70 -13.07 1.00 -3.57
C SER A 70 -12.13 0.50 -4.67
N CYS A 71 -11.18 -0.38 -4.33
CA CYS A 71 -10.14 -0.84 -5.25
C CYS A 71 -9.41 0.33 -5.92
N LEU A 72 -9.01 1.34 -5.12
CA LEU A 72 -8.41 2.60 -5.55
C LEU A 72 -9.32 3.54 -6.36
N ASN A 73 -10.53 3.12 -6.73
CA ASN A 73 -11.51 3.97 -7.41
C ASN A 73 -12.12 4.98 -6.44
N GLY A 74 -11.42 6.08 -6.22
CA GLY A 74 -11.86 7.19 -5.38
C GLY A 74 -11.21 7.25 -4.00
N ASP A 75 -10.36 6.29 -3.64
CA ASP A 75 -9.57 6.34 -2.40
C ASP A 75 -8.06 6.51 -2.61
N ASP A 76 -7.53 6.39 -3.84
CA ASP A 76 -6.10 6.59 -4.16
C ASP A 76 -5.52 7.92 -3.64
N GLY A 77 -6.31 9.00 -3.63
CA GLY A 77 -5.89 10.31 -3.12
C GLY A 77 -6.13 10.58 -1.62
N VAL A 78 -6.56 9.58 -0.85
CA VAL A 78 -7.04 9.76 0.53
C VAL A 78 -6.31 8.78 1.46
N ARG A 79 -5.66 9.26 2.52
CA ARG A 79 -4.96 8.42 3.50
C ARG A 79 -5.81 7.24 4.00
N ALA A 80 -5.22 6.10 4.29
CA ALA A 80 -5.87 4.84 4.62
C ALA A 80 -6.90 4.98 5.76
N ASP A 81 -6.54 5.69 6.84
CA ASP A 81 -7.45 5.92 7.96
C ASP A 81 -8.68 6.76 7.52
N ALA A 82 -8.48 7.76 6.65
CA ALA A 82 -9.56 8.59 6.10
C ALA A 82 -10.36 7.86 4.99
N ALA A 83 -9.74 6.91 4.30
CA ALA A 83 -10.36 6.02 3.33
C ALA A 83 -11.15 4.87 4.00
N MET A 84 -11.31 4.88 5.33
CA MET A 84 -11.99 3.85 6.11
C MET A 84 -11.37 2.45 5.96
N ILE A 85 -10.08 2.38 5.64
CA ILE A 85 -9.35 1.11 5.58
C ILE A 85 -9.09 0.63 7.01
N ALA A 86 -9.38 -0.65 7.27
CA ALA A 86 -9.07 -1.27 8.55
C ALA A 86 -7.55 -1.48 8.69
N THR A 87 -6.85 -0.53 9.31
CA THR A 87 -5.38 -0.56 9.46
C THR A 87 -4.88 -1.42 10.63
N ALA A 88 -5.79 -1.90 11.48
CA ALA A 88 -5.47 -2.72 12.64
C ALA A 88 -5.90 -4.19 12.48
N GLY A 89 -5.35 -5.06 13.33
CA GLY A 89 -5.71 -6.47 13.38
C GLY A 89 -5.11 -7.30 12.24
N PRO A 90 -5.58 -8.55 12.05
CA PRO A 90 -4.95 -9.50 11.13
C PRO A 90 -5.03 -9.11 9.64
N ALA A 91 -6.02 -8.31 9.26
CA ALA A 91 -6.23 -7.86 7.87
C ALA A 91 -5.55 -6.52 7.57
N GLY A 92 -5.14 -5.77 8.59
CA GLY A 92 -4.49 -4.48 8.46
C GLY A 92 -2.98 -4.54 8.67
N LEU A 93 -2.31 -3.43 8.39
CA LEU A 93 -0.94 -3.14 8.81
C LEU A 93 -0.89 -1.71 9.38
N ARG A 94 -0.32 -1.58 10.58
CA ARG A 94 -0.05 -0.31 11.24
C ARG A 94 1.31 -0.41 11.93
N LEU A 95 2.32 0.25 11.37
CA LEU A 95 3.69 0.25 11.88
C LEU A 95 4.26 1.66 11.86
N ASP A 96 5.06 2.02 12.85
CA ASP A 96 5.88 3.22 12.77
C ASP A 96 7.20 2.85 12.06
N CYS A 97 7.60 3.67 11.10
CA CYS A 97 8.72 3.39 10.21
C CYS A 97 10.06 3.51 10.93
N VAL A 98 11.04 2.72 10.48
CA VAL A 98 12.40 2.74 11.02
C VAL A 98 13.38 3.14 9.94
N ASP A 99 13.35 2.44 8.82
CA ASP A 99 14.13 2.74 7.62
C ASP A 99 13.43 2.09 6.39
N PRO A 100 13.59 2.68 5.20
CA PRO A 100 12.88 2.23 4.00
C PRO A 100 13.05 0.74 3.67
N THR A 101 14.21 0.15 3.95
CA THR A 101 14.50 -1.25 3.62
C THR A 101 13.80 -2.20 4.60
N THR A 102 13.86 -1.91 5.90
CA THR A 102 13.14 -2.67 6.94
C THR A 102 11.63 -2.57 6.73
N ASP A 103 11.14 -1.38 6.42
CA ASP A 103 9.72 -1.11 6.20
C ASP A 103 9.21 -1.85 4.95
N ALA A 104 9.99 -1.87 3.87
CA ALA A 104 9.67 -2.62 2.65
C ALA A 104 9.62 -4.13 2.91
N ALA A 105 10.50 -4.68 3.75
CA ALA A 105 10.46 -6.09 4.13
C ALA A 105 9.19 -6.43 4.92
N ALA A 106 8.77 -5.56 5.85
CA ALA A 106 7.53 -5.73 6.61
C ALA A 106 6.29 -5.64 5.71
N ALA A 107 6.25 -4.66 4.80
CA ALA A 107 5.19 -4.51 3.79
C ALA A 107 5.12 -5.76 2.90
N ALA A 108 6.25 -6.24 2.39
CA ALA A 108 6.31 -7.42 1.54
C ALA A 108 5.77 -8.68 2.24
N ALA A 109 6.15 -8.90 3.50
CA ALA A 109 5.64 -10.02 4.30
C ALA A 109 4.13 -9.92 4.51
N TRP A 110 3.61 -8.71 4.73
CA TRP A 110 2.18 -8.48 4.89
C TRP A 110 1.40 -8.72 3.58
N PHE A 111 1.86 -8.20 2.44
CA PHE A 111 1.24 -8.45 1.14
C PHE A 111 1.25 -9.94 0.82
N ARG A 112 2.41 -10.61 0.92
CA ARG A 112 2.55 -12.04 0.62
C ARG A 112 1.57 -12.90 1.42
N ARG A 113 1.43 -12.62 2.72
CA ARG A 113 0.47 -13.32 3.60
C ARG A 113 -0.96 -13.26 3.07
N HIS A 114 -1.38 -12.16 2.46
CA HIS A 114 -2.73 -11.99 1.93
C HIS A 114 -2.86 -12.52 0.51
N ILE A 115 -1.86 -12.29 -0.34
CA ILE A 115 -1.79 -12.81 -1.71
C ILE A 115 -1.86 -14.34 -1.69
N ASP A 116 -1.05 -15.00 -0.88
CA ASP A 116 -1.00 -16.47 -0.80
C ASP A 116 -2.30 -17.09 -0.27
N ARG A 117 -3.12 -16.28 0.41
CA ARG A 117 -4.43 -16.66 0.93
C ARG A 117 -5.57 -16.26 0.02
N TRP A 118 -5.31 -15.73 -1.18
CA TRP A 118 -6.34 -15.41 -2.14
C TRP A 118 -6.40 -16.47 -3.25
N PRO A 119 -7.56 -17.05 -3.61
CA PRO A 119 -8.89 -16.87 -3.01
C PRO A 119 -9.19 -17.97 -1.97
N ALA A 120 -8.76 -17.78 -0.72
CA ALA A 120 -9.23 -18.54 0.43
C ALA A 120 -10.14 -17.60 1.25
N HIS A 121 -11.34 -17.25 0.78
CA HIS A 121 -12.45 -18.19 0.58
C HIS A 121 -13.40 -17.80 -0.57
N PRO A 122 -14.09 -18.79 -1.17
CA PRO A 122 -15.40 -18.60 -1.79
C PRO A 122 -16.50 -18.50 -0.73
N ARG A 123 -17.50 -17.65 -1.04
CA ARG A 123 -18.79 -17.36 -0.38
C ARG A 123 -18.83 -16.13 0.52
#